data_AF-A0A6V7W8U2-F1
#
_entry.id   AF-A0A6V7W8U2-F1
#
_cell.length_a   1.000
_cell.length_b   1.000
_cell.length_c   1.000
_cell.angle_alpha   90.00
_cell.angle_beta   90.00
_cell.angle_gamma   90.00
#
_symmetry.space_group_name_H-M   'P 1'
#
loop_
_entity.id
_entity.type
_entity.pdbx_description
1 polymer ?
#
loop_
_entity_poly.entity_id
_entity_poly.type
_entity_poly.pdbx_seq_one_letter_code
_entity_poly.pdbx_strand_id
1 'polypeptide(L)'
;MFSEEHSESLLREILSSKIFEIYWVLGRLKNSFELSVIVDEIKIDLFYVYKTTNSSENASISGMRYWSKQRVQWNYPKLSGEICAVEMHGRLLHVLCDYYKIIESDYGKEEWKKDFPTKNFVWDSSYKNVEAMEFYIELEWPNVYIYVTNKTERFDSKKVDEWIKNINKTL
;
A
#
# COMPACT_ATOMS: atom_id res chain seq x y z
N MET A 1 2.38 0.72 -7.17
CA MET A 1 3.58 1.43 -7.66
C MET A 1 4.79 0.64 -7.23
N PHE A 2 5.78 0.41 -8.09
CA PHE A 2 7.00 -0.24 -7.61
C PHE A 2 7.74 0.68 -6.65
N SER A 3 8.37 0.11 -5.63
CA SER A 3 9.09 0.87 -4.60
C SER A 3 10.21 1.71 -5.19
N GLU A 4 10.81 1.24 -6.27
CA GLU A 4 11.87 1.92 -7.02
C GLU A 4 11.33 3.09 -7.86
N GLU A 5 10.03 3.14 -8.12
CA GLU A 5 9.33 4.25 -8.78
C GLU A 5 8.86 5.31 -7.77
N HIS A 6 9.20 5.14 -6.48
CA HIS A 6 8.92 6.16 -5.48
C HIS A 6 9.46 7.51 -5.94
N SER A 7 8.57 8.51 -5.97
CA SER A 7 8.91 9.88 -6.30
C SER A 7 8.51 10.78 -5.15
N GLU A 8 9.51 11.35 -4.47
CA GLU A 8 9.26 12.37 -3.45
C GLU A 8 8.46 13.55 -4.02
N SER A 9 8.67 13.88 -5.30
CA SER A 9 7.92 14.93 -5.98
C SER A 9 6.44 14.57 -6.12
N LEU A 10 6.12 13.34 -6.58
CA LEU A 10 4.73 12.89 -6.68
C LEU A 10 4.07 12.87 -5.30
N LEU A 11 4.79 12.39 -4.29
CA LEU A 11 4.30 12.36 -2.93
C LEU A 11 4.00 13.78 -2.43
N ARG A 12 4.89 14.75 -2.66
CA ARG A 12 4.67 16.17 -2.34
C ARG A 12 3.46 16.76 -3.06
N GLU A 13 3.27 16.45 -4.33
CA GLU A 13 2.10 16.91 -5.09
C GLU A 13 0.81 16.32 -4.52
N ILE A 14 0.77 15.02 -4.20
CA ILE A 14 -0.40 14.40 -3.55
C ILE A 14 -0.69 15.06 -2.20
N LEU A 15 0.35 15.33 -1.40
CA LEU A 15 0.21 15.91 -0.06
C LEU A 15 -0.18 17.39 -0.04
N SER A 16 0.25 18.15 -1.04
CA SER A 16 -0.08 19.58 -1.18
C SER A 16 -1.34 19.82 -2.02
N SER A 17 -1.88 18.76 -2.62
CA SER A 17 -3.08 18.82 -3.45
C SER A 17 -4.28 19.31 -2.65
N LYS A 18 -5.10 20.15 -3.28
CA LYS A 18 -6.43 20.53 -2.78
C LYS A 18 -7.50 19.49 -3.12
N ILE A 19 -7.15 18.49 -3.93
CA ILE A 19 -8.05 17.44 -4.41
C ILE A 19 -8.05 16.25 -3.44
N PHE A 20 -6.88 15.90 -2.89
CA PHE A 20 -6.71 14.75 -2.02
C PHE A 20 -6.65 15.18 -0.56
N GLU A 21 -7.48 14.55 0.28
CA GLU A 21 -7.36 14.62 1.74
C GLU A 21 -6.56 13.43 2.24
N ILE A 22 -5.47 13.63 2.97
CA ILE A 22 -4.70 12.51 3.53
C ILE A 22 -5.50 11.87 4.66
N TYR A 23 -5.69 10.55 4.57
CA TYR A 23 -6.35 9.76 5.60
C TYR A 23 -5.34 9.19 6.59
N TRP A 24 -4.39 8.41 6.09
CA TRP A 24 -3.31 7.86 6.90
C TRP A 24 -2.06 7.57 6.07
N VAL A 25 -1.00 7.27 6.80
CA VAL A 25 0.30 6.89 6.27
C VAL A 25 0.83 5.79 7.15
N LEU A 26 1.11 4.65 6.54
CA LEU A 26 1.51 3.45 7.26
C LEU A 26 2.86 2.92 6.76
N GLY A 27 3.58 2.28 7.68
CA GLY A 27 4.78 1.52 7.41
C GLY A 27 6.01 2.36 7.02
N ARG A 28 7.01 1.67 6.48
CA ARG A 28 8.33 2.22 6.14
C ARG A 28 8.48 2.30 4.63
N LEU A 29 9.11 3.35 4.12
CA LEU A 29 9.38 3.47 2.68
C LEU A 29 10.11 2.27 2.11
N LYS A 30 11.02 1.65 2.87
CA LYS A 30 11.85 0.55 2.38
C LYS A 30 11.12 -0.78 2.16
N ASN A 31 10.01 -1.03 2.85
CA ASN A 31 9.40 -2.36 2.83
C ASN A 31 7.92 -2.45 3.18
N SER A 32 7.24 -1.37 3.59
CA SER A 32 5.86 -1.47 4.06
C SER A 32 4.97 -0.25 3.86
N PHE A 33 5.35 0.62 2.94
CA PHE A 33 4.69 1.92 2.80
C PHE A 33 3.30 1.81 2.17
N GLU A 34 2.34 2.44 2.84
CA GLU A 34 0.98 2.65 2.39
C GLU A 34 0.62 4.12 2.59
N LEU A 35 0.01 4.72 1.58
CA LEU A 35 -0.57 6.05 1.65
C LEU A 35 -2.05 5.96 1.32
N SER A 36 -2.90 6.47 2.19
CA SER A 36 -4.32 6.57 1.86
C SER A 36 -4.79 7.99 1.81
N VAL A 37 -5.60 8.25 0.80
CA VAL A 37 -6.19 9.54 0.52
C VAL A 37 -7.70 9.40 0.38
N ILE A 38 -8.42 10.48 0.60
CA ILE A 38 -9.84 10.62 0.31
C ILE A 38 -9.99 11.65 -0.81
N VAL A 39 -10.76 11.31 -1.83
CA VAL A 39 -11.20 12.22 -2.89
C VAL A 39 -12.69 12.00 -3.10
N ASP A 40 -13.48 13.08 -3.11
CA ASP A 40 -14.94 13.01 -3.27
C ASP A 40 -15.61 11.95 -2.36
N GLU A 41 -15.22 11.94 -1.08
CA GLU A 41 -15.68 10.97 -0.04
C GLU A 41 -15.25 9.50 -0.27
N ILE A 42 -14.49 9.22 -1.33
CA ILE A 42 -13.96 7.89 -1.64
C ILE A 42 -12.54 7.77 -1.10
N LYS A 43 -12.30 6.75 -0.26
CA LYS A 43 -10.95 6.38 0.20
C LYS A 43 -10.24 5.57 -0.88
N ILE A 44 -9.01 5.96 -1.18
CA ILE A 44 -8.08 5.26 -2.07
C ILE A 44 -6.84 4.88 -1.28
N ASP A 45 -6.49 3.60 -1.29
CA ASP A 45 -5.32 3.06 -0.62
C ASP A 45 -4.22 2.78 -1.65
N LEU A 46 -3.09 3.45 -1.51
CA LEU A 46 -1.94 3.33 -2.40
C LEU A 46 -0.88 2.44 -1.75
N PHE A 47 -0.68 1.27 -2.33
CA PHE A 47 0.31 0.30 -1.89
C PHE A 47 1.57 0.29 -2.77
N TYR A 48 2.70 0.09 -2.11
CA TYR A 48 3.99 -0.04 -2.75
C TYR A 48 4.35 -1.51 -2.94
N VAL A 49 4.89 -1.82 -4.12
CA VAL A 49 5.34 -3.15 -4.52
C VAL A 49 6.85 -3.21 -4.37
N TYR A 50 7.33 -4.10 -3.53
CA TYR A 50 8.74 -4.27 -3.21
C TYR A 50 9.32 -5.50 -3.91
N LYS A 51 10.57 -5.43 -4.35
CA LYS A 51 11.32 -6.64 -4.74
C LYS A 51 11.86 -7.32 -3.49
N THR A 52 11.67 -8.63 -3.38
CA THR A 52 12.07 -9.40 -2.19
C THR A 52 13.59 -9.59 -2.18
N THR A 53 14.24 -9.30 -1.06
CA THR A 53 15.72 -9.31 -0.94
C THR A 53 16.38 -10.66 -1.15
N ASN A 54 15.64 -11.76 -0.99
CA ASN A 54 16.19 -13.13 -1.00
C ASN A 54 16.00 -13.87 -2.33
N SER A 55 15.23 -13.29 -3.25
CA SER A 55 15.13 -13.75 -4.62
C SER A 55 14.80 -12.52 -5.47
N SER A 56 15.68 -12.16 -6.39
CA SER A 56 15.48 -11.10 -7.39
C SER A 56 14.26 -11.30 -8.30
N GLU A 57 13.43 -12.29 -7.99
CA GLU A 57 12.31 -12.77 -8.76
C GLU A 57 10.97 -12.66 -8.04
N ASN A 58 10.88 -12.33 -6.75
CA ASN A 58 9.58 -12.24 -6.07
C ASN A 58 9.24 -10.81 -5.70
N ALA A 59 7.97 -10.44 -5.85
CA ALA A 59 7.45 -9.14 -5.45
C ALA A 59 6.63 -9.28 -4.16
N SER A 60 6.48 -8.20 -3.41
CA SER A 60 5.60 -8.20 -2.25
C SER A 60 4.92 -6.85 -2.06
N ILE A 61 3.74 -6.89 -1.45
CA ILE A 61 3.07 -5.72 -0.88
C ILE A 61 3.02 -5.95 0.63
N SER A 62 3.04 -4.88 1.40
CA SER A 62 2.94 -4.96 2.85
C SER A 62 1.80 -4.10 3.36
N GLY A 63 1.28 -4.48 4.53
CA GLY A 63 0.26 -3.76 5.27
C GLY A 63 0.51 -3.92 6.77
N MET A 64 -0.48 -3.54 7.59
CA MET A 64 -0.32 -3.53 9.03
C MET A 64 -1.59 -3.88 9.79
N ARG A 65 -1.45 -4.77 10.78
CA ARG A 65 -2.45 -4.99 11.82
C ARG A 65 -2.29 -3.93 12.90
N TYR A 66 -3.12 -2.90 12.84
CA TYR A 66 -3.09 -1.78 13.79
C TYR A 66 -3.11 -2.22 15.26
N TRP A 67 -4.05 -3.10 15.63
CA TRP A 67 -4.29 -3.50 17.02
C TRP A 67 -3.11 -4.21 17.67
N SER A 68 -2.37 -5.01 16.89
CA SER A 68 -1.20 -5.75 17.37
C SER A 68 0.11 -5.07 17.01
N LYS A 69 0.09 -3.91 16.34
CA LYS A 69 1.26 -3.22 15.79
C LYS A 69 2.15 -4.18 14.98
N GLN A 70 1.54 -5.02 14.16
CA GLN A 70 2.26 -6.06 13.41
C GLN A 70 2.25 -5.77 11.91
N ARG A 71 3.40 -5.90 11.24
CA ARG A 71 3.47 -5.88 9.79
C ARG A 71 2.95 -7.19 9.22
N VAL A 72 2.25 -7.12 8.09
CA VAL A 72 1.84 -8.26 7.28
C VAL A 72 2.33 -8.06 5.85
N GLN A 73 2.59 -9.14 5.14
CA GLN A 73 3.13 -9.12 3.78
C GLN A 73 2.38 -10.08 2.89
N TRP A 74 2.06 -9.65 1.67
CA TRP A 74 1.56 -10.49 0.59
C TRP A 74 2.70 -10.75 -0.36
N ASN A 75 2.95 -12.03 -0.63
CA ASN A 75 4.02 -12.45 -1.52
C ASN A 75 3.48 -12.78 -2.90
N TYR A 76 4.21 -12.36 -3.92
CA TYR A 76 3.87 -12.55 -5.32
C TYR A 76 5.06 -13.15 -6.08
N PRO A 77 4.80 -13.98 -7.09
CA PRO A 77 5.84 -14.44 -8.01
C PRO A 77 6.38 -13.27 -8.84
N LYS A 78 7.36 -13.56 -9.69
CA LYS A 78 7.93 -12.57 -10.62
C LYS A 78 6.87 -11.92 -11.48
N LEU A 79 6.74 -10.62 -11.28
CA LEU A 79 5.91 -9.74 -12.09
C LEU A 79 6.74 -9.22 -13.27
N SER A 80 6.10 -9.13 -14.44
CA SER A 80 6.75 -8.71 -15.69
C SER A 80 7.27 -7.27 -15.65
N GLY A 81 6.59 -6.40 -14.90
CA GLY A 81 6.77 -4.95 -14.96
C GLY A 81 6.19 -4.30 -16.22
N GLU A 82 5.61 -5.10 -17.13
CA GLU A 82 4.95 -4.59 -18.33
C GLU A 82 3.58 -4.03 -17.96
N ILE A 83 3.29 -2.82 -18.44
CA ILE A 83 2.04 -2.11 -18.17
C ILE A 83 1.09 -2.29 -19.35
N CYS A 84 -0.09 -2.83 -19.05
CA CYS A 84 -1.21 -2.97 -19.96
C CYS A 84 -2.31 -1.98 -19.60
N ALA A 85 -3.15 -1.64 -20.59
CA ALA A 85 -4.35 -0.84 -20.37
C ALA A 85 -5.58 -1.76 -20.24
N VAL A 86 -6.46 -1.45 -19.30
CA VAL A 86 -7.71 -2.16 -19.08
C VAL A 86 -8.84 -1.16 -18.88
N GLU A 87 -10.05 -1.52 -19.28
CA GLU A 87 -11.25 -0.75 -18.98
C GLU A 87 -11.89 -1.27 -17.70
N MET A 88 -12.22 -0.36 -16.78
CA MET A 88 -12.96 -0.67 -15.56
C MET A 88 -13.98 0.45 -15.28
N HIS A 89 -15.27 0.12 -15.30
CA HIS A 89 -16.39 1.04 -15.04
C HIS A 89 -16.39 2.33 -15.91
N GLY A 90 -16.11 2.20 -17.20
CA GLY A 90 -16.01 3.29 -18.18
C GLY A 90 -14.74 4.13 -18.04
N ARG A 91 -13.70 3.62 -17.37
CA ARG A 91 -12.41 4.30 -17.18
C ARG A 91 -11.27 3.43 -17.66
N LEU A 92 -10.32 4.04 -18.37
CA LEU A 92 -9.08 3.37 -18.73
C LEU A 92 -8.12 3.41 -17.54
N LEU A 93 -7.68 2.24 -17.11
CA LEU A 93 -6.70 2.05 -16.03
C LEU A 93 -5.46 1.36 -16.57
N HIS A 94 -4.33 1.62 -15.92
CA HIS A 94 -3.07 0.93 -16.18
C HIS A 94 -2.86 -0.15 -15.12
N VAL A 95 -2.63 -1.37 -15.57
CA VAL A 95 -2.38 -2.55 -14.73
C VAL A 95 -1.16 -3.29 -15.23
N LEU A 96 -0.62 -4.21 -14.43
CA LEU A 96 0.41 -5.13 -14.92
C LEU A 96 -0.21 -6.08 -15.95
N CYS A 97 0.48 -6.34 -17.06
CA CYS A 97 0.00 -7.28 -18.07
C CYS A 97 -0.20 -8.70 -17.52
N ASP A 98 0.58 -9.08 -16.50
CA ASP A 98 0.46 -10.34 -15.79
C ASP A 98 -0.32 -10.23 -14.46
N TYR A 99 -1.32 -9.33 -14.39
CA TYR A 99 -2.19 -9.13 -13.22
C TYR A 99 -2.82 -10.42 -12.67
N TYR A 100 -3.07 -11.43 -13.52
CA TYR A 100 -3.63 -12.71 -13.11
C TYR A 100 -2.74 -13.42 -12.07
N LYS A 101 -1.41 -13.25 -12.12
CA LYS A 101 -0.49 -13.82 -11.12
C LYS A 101 -0.75 -13.26 -9.72
N ILE A 102 -1.14 -11.99 -9.62
CA ILE A 102 -1.49 -11.33 -8.35
C ILE A 102 -2.79 -11.96 -7.84
N ILE A 103 -3.82 -11.99 -8.67
CA ILE A 103 -5.15 -12.55 -8.33
C ILE A 103 -5.03 -14.03 -7.91
N GLU A 104 -4.27 -14.84 -8.65
CA GLU A 104 -4.09 -16.26 -8.34
C GLU A 104 -3.25 -16.48 -7.06
N SER A 105 -2.33 -15.58 -6.73
CA SER A 105 -1.58 -15.64 -5.46
C SER A 105 -2.47 -15.28 -4.27
N ASP A 106 -3.28 -14.25 -4.43
CA ASP A 106 -4.18 -13.75 -3.39
C ASP A 106 -5.28 -14.78 -3.07
N TYR A 107 -5.97 -15.27 -4.10
CA TYR A 107 -7.21 -16.04 -3.94
C TYR A 107 -7.07 -17.51 -4.33
N GLY A 108 -6.03 -17.90 -5.06
CA GLY A 108 -5.82 -19.24 -5.59
C GLY A 108 -6.30 -19.42 -7.04
N LYS A 109 -5.62 -20.28 -7.79
CA LYS A 109 -5.76 -20.45 -9.26
C LYS A 109 -7.18 -20.68 -9.77
N GLU A 110 -8.00 -21.43 -9.02
CA GLU A 110 -9.38 -21.76 -9.43
C GLU A 110 -10.43 -21.16 -8.49
N GLU A 111 -10.04 -20.75 -7.29
CA GLU A 111 -10.96 -20.23 -6.29
C GLU A 111 -11.30 -18.76 -6.51
N TRP A 112 -10.42 -17.99 -7.15
CA TRP A 112 -10.66 -16.57 -7.44
C TRP A 112 -11.89 -16.32 -8.32
N LYS A 113 -12.33 -17.34 -9.09
CA LYS A 113 -13.51 -17.29 -9.95
C LYS A 113 -14.81 -17.68 -9.23
N LYS A 114 -14.72 -18.10 -7.97
CA LYS A 114 -15.87 -18.55 -7.18
C LYS A 114 -16.30 -17.44 -6.24
N ASP A 115 -17.61 -17.26 -6.11
CA ASP A 115 -18.16 -16.33 -5.14
C ASP A 115 -17.74 -16.72 -3.72
N PHE A 116 -17.22 -15.75 -3.00
CA PHE A 116 -16.87 -15.91 -1.59
C PHE A 116 -17.73 -14.96 -0.75
N PRO A 117 -18.46 -15.45 0.27
CA PRO A 117 -19.29 -14.58 1.11
C PRO A 117 -18.44 -13.50 1.80
N THR A 118 -18.66 -12.23 1.46
CA THR A 118 -17.87 -11.10 1.98
C THR A 118 -17.82 -11.06 3.51
N LYS A 119 -18.90 -11.46 4.19
CA LYS A 119 -18.96 -11.53 5.66
C LYS A 119 -17.94 -12.48 6.30
N ASN A 120 -17.44 -13.45 5.54
CA ASN A 120 -16.44 -14.42 6.00
C ASN A 120 -15.03 -14.02 5.56
N PHE A 121 -14.88 -12.94 4.79
CA PHE A 121 -13.59 -12.55 4.25
C PHE A 121 -12.85 -11.69 5.26
N VAL A 122 -11.69 -12.16 5.66
CA VAL A 122 -10.79 -11.49 6.60
C VAL A 122 -9.51 -11.15 5.85
N TRP A 123 -9.29 -9.85 5.62
CA TRP A 123 -8.27 -9.33 4.71
C TRP A 123 -6.83 -9.73 5.04
N ASP A 124 -6.50 -10.17 6.25
CA ASP A 124 -5.13 -10.51 6.67
C ASP A 124 -4.94 -12.00 6.96
N SER A 125 -5.91 -12.83 6.58
CA SER A 125 -5.87 -14.28 6.83
C SER A 125 -6.65 -15.13 5.83
N SER A 126 -7.59 -14.55 5.08
CA SER A 126 -8.33 -15.27 4.02
C SER A 126 -7.55 -15.39 2.72
N TYR A 127 -6.60 -14.49 2.47
CA TYR A 127 -5.68 -14.60 1.33
C TYR A 127 -4.71 -15.76 1.51
N LYS A 128 -4.33 -16.40 0.40
CA LYS A 128 -3.46 -17.59 0.40
C LYS A 128 -1.97 -17.27 0.51
N ASN A 129 -1.57 -16.03 0.27
CA ASN A 129 -0.19 -15.57 0.17
C ASN A 129 0.21 -14.56 1.26
N VAL A 130 -0.55 -14.49 2.37
CA VAL A 130 -0.25 -13.57 3.49
C VAL A 130 0.66 -14.22 4.51
N GLU A 131 1.70 -13.48 4.89
CA GLU A 131 2.62 -13.84 5.96
C GLU A 131 2.61 -12.75 7.05
N ALA A 132 2.62 -13.23 8.30
CA ALA A 132 2.79 -12.37 9.45
C ALA A 132 4.29 -12.06 9.63
N MET A 133 4.62 -10.78 9.72
CA MET A 133 6.00 -10.30 9.78
C MET A 133 6.32 -9.78 11.19
N GLU A 134 7.34 -8.92 11.30
CA GLU A 134 7.76 -8.35 12.57
C GLU A 134 6.72 -7.42 13.21
N PHE A 135 6.85 -7.25 14.52
CA PHE A 135 6.12 -6.25 15.29
C PHE A 135 6.87 -4.92 15.28
N TYR A 136 6.14 -3.82 15.16
CA TYR A 136 6.67 -2.48 15.38
C TYR A 136 6.84 -2.24 16.88
N ILE A 137 8.04 -1.84 17.28
CA ILE A 137 8.31 -1.47 18.68
C ILE A 137 7.65 -0.12 19.01
N GLU A 138 7.39 0.14 20.29
CA GLU A 138 6.69 1.37 20.71
C GLU A 138 7.38 2.66 20.29
N LEU A 139 8.72 2.68 20.32
CA LEU A 139 9.53 3.82 19.88
C LEU A 139 9.41 4.09 18.38
N GLU A 140 9.13 3.05 17.59
CA GLU A 140 9.00 3.16 16.14
C GLU A 140 7.60 3.58 15.72
N TRP A 141 6.58 3.18 16.49
CA TRP A 141 5.16 3.36 16.16
C TRP A 141 4.79 4.78 15.67
N PRO A 142 5.24 5.88 16.31
CA PRO A 142 4.90 7.24 15.86
C PRO A 142 5.43 7.60 14.46
N ASN A 143 6.43 6.86 13.95
CA ASN A 143 7.04 7.11 12.65
C ASN A 143 6.47 6.24 11.53
N VAL A 144 5.75 5.17 11.87
CA VAL A 144 5.18 4.19 10.91
C VAL A 144 3.66 4.13 10.94
N TYR A 145 3.02 4.89 11.84
CA TYR A 145 1.57 5.02 11.92
C TYR A 145 1.19 6.48 12.13
N ILE A 146 0.72 7.12 11.07
CA ILE A 146 0.29 8.51 11.10
C ILE A 146 -1.15 8.55 10.62
N TYR A 147 -2.06 8.88 11.54
CA TYR A 147 -3.48 9.03 11.28
C TYR A 147 -3.87 10.51 11.38
N VAL A 148 -4.49 11.04 10.33
CA VAL A 148 -4.83 12.46 10.25
C VAL A 148 -6.24 12.66 10.81
N THR A 149 -6.34 13.12 12.05
CA THR A 149 -7.62 13.28 12.77
C THR A 149 -8.35 14.60 12.46
N ASN A 150 -7.65 15.63 11.97
CA ASN A 150 -8.20 16.96 11.80
C ASN A 150 -8.10 17.47 10.35
N LYS A 151 -9.25 17.54 9.67
CA LYS A 151 -9.37 18.04 8.28
C LYS A 151 -8.97 19.51 8.11
N THR A 152 -8.97 20.30 9.19
CA THR A 152 -8.63 21.74 9.13
C THR A 152 -7.14 22.01 9.30
N GLU A 153 -6.35 21.02 9.69
CA GLU A 153 -4.89 21.05 9.56
C GLU A 153 -4.52 20.77 8.10
N ARG A 154 -4.95 21.65 7.19
CA ARG A 154 -4.53 21.64 5.78
C ARG A 154 -3.07 22.09 5.73
N PHE A 155 -2.22 21.14 6.09
CA PHE A 155 -0.80 20.98 5.90
C PHE A 155 -0.03 22.23 5.47
N ASP A 156 0.49 22.93 6.49
CA ASP A 156 1.68 23.79 6.36
C ASP A 156 2.79 22.99 5.64
N SER A 157 3.41 23.57 4.62
CA SER A 157 4.52 22.93 3.89
C SER A 157 5.63 22.45 4.83
N LYS A 158 5.83 23.12 5.97
CA LYS A 158 6.76 22.68 7.01
C LYS A 158 6.38 21.33 7.64
N LYS A 159 5.08 21.09 7.87
CA LYS A 159 4.59 19.81 8.39
C LYS A 159 4.75 18.69 7.35
N VAL A 160 4.51 18.99 6.07
CA VAL A 160 4.76 18.04 4.97
C VAL A 160 6.24 17.69 4.89
N ASP A 161 7.12 18.69 4.96
CA ASP A 161 8.57 18.48 4.95
C ASP A 161 9.06 17.68 6.15
N GLU A 162 8.55 17.98 7.35
CA GLU A 162 8.88 17.25 8.57
C GLU A 162 8.40 15.79 8.49
N TRP A 163 7.22 15.57 7.95
CA TRP A 163 6.66 14.25 7.71
C TRP A 163 7.48 13.46 6.67
N ILE A 164 7.83 14.04 5.52
CA ILE A 164 8.70 13.40 4.51
C ILE A 164 10.05 13.05 5.14
N LYS A 165 10.64 13.96 5.92
CA LYS A 165 11.89 13.71 6.65
C LYS A 165 11.76 12.56 7.63
N ASN A 166 10.66 12.46 8.36
CA ASN A 166 10.45 11.38 9.33
C ASN A 166 10.26 10.03 8.65
N ILE A 167 9.59 10.00 7.50
CA ILE A 167 9.44 8.78 6.71
C ILE A 167 10.77 8.35 6.11
N ASN A 168 11.59 9.28 5.61
CA ASN A 168 12.94 8.96 5.15
C ASN A 168 13.85 8.43 6.27
N LYS A 169 13.57 8.71 7.55
CA LYS A 169 14.28 8.07 8.68
C LYS A 169 13.88 6.61 8.92
N THR A 170 12.79 6.14 8.31
CA THR A 170 12.34 4.73 8.40
C THR A 170 12.97 3.84 7.32
N LEU A 171 13.91 4.40 6.51
CA LEU A 171 14.80 3.66 5.61
C LEU A 171 15.70 2.64 6.34
#